data_AF-A0A1J3K9A5-F1
#
_entry.id   AF-A0A1J3K9A5-F1
#
_cell.length_a   1.000
_cell.length_b   1.000
_cell.length_c   1.000
_cell.angle_alpha   90.00
_cell.angle_beta   90.00
_cell.angle_gamma   90.00
#
_symmetry.space_group_name_H-M   'P 1'
#
loop_
_entity.id
_entity.type
_entity.pdbx_description
1 polymer ?
#
loop_
_entity_poly.entity_id
_entity_poly.type
_entity_poly.pdbx_seq_one_letter_code
_entity_poly.pdbx_strand_id
1 'polypeptide(L)'
;RVLIGNDAVLQRGVSKQFEQYNTEQFTPVDMPGQSYKVIVSPFGVVDSTHYYDPRSKQAFSFDHMRLVASDPQPHSVNEHPQRKAIDDSLQEYVAEHF
;
A
#
# COMPACT_ATOMS: atom_id res chain seq x y z
N ARG A 1 -18.77 1.81 -14.38
CA ARG A 1 -19.52 0.55 -14.64
C ARG A 1 -20.66 0.73 -15.66
N VAL A 2 -21.31 1.91 -15.79
CA VAL A 2 -22.47 2.09 -16.68
C VAL A 2 -22.14 2.22 -18.17
N LEU A 3 -20.91 2.60 -18.55
CA LEU A 3 -20.55 2.87 -19.95
C LEU A 3 -20.00 1.67 -20.73
N ILE A 4 -19.52 0.63 -20.05
CA ILE A 4 -18.96 -0.57 -20.69
C ILE A 4 -19.77 -1.75 -20.16
N GLY A 5 -20.76 -2.20 -20.93
CA GLY A 5 -21.74 -3.22 -20.55
C GLY A 5 -21.21 -4.65 -20.49
N ASN A 6 -19.92 -4.84 -20.20
CA ASN A 6 -19.30 -6.15 -20.06
C ASN A 6 -18.27 -6.15 -18.91
N ASP A 7 -18.73 -6.51 -17.72
CA ASP A 7 -17.96 -6.47 -16.47
C ASP A 7 -16.70 -7.34 -16.51
N ALA A 8 -16.71 -8.44 -17.27
CA ALA A 8 -15.56 -9.34 -17.38
C ALA A 8 -14.38 -8.73 -18.17
N VAL A 9 -14.66 -7.86 -19.15
CA VAL A 9 -13.64 -7.18 -19.96
C VAL A 9 -13.06 -5.99 -19.18
N LEU A 10 -13.92 -5.25 -18.46
CA LEU A 10 -13.51 -4.21 -17.52
C LEU A 10 -12.57 -4.76 -16.44
N GLN A 11 -12.90 -5.91 -15.85
CA GLN A 11 -12.13 -6.43 -14.74
C GLN A 11 -10.69 -6.78 -15.14
N ARG A 12 -10.47 -7.39 -16.30
CA ARG A 12 -9.10 -7.70 -16.77
C ARG A 12 -8.37 -6.48 -17.32
N GLY A 13 -9.08 -5.61 -18.03
CA GLY A 13 -8.48 -4.49 -18.75
C GLY A 13 -8.16 -3.27 -17.89
N VAL A 14 -8.73 -3.16 -16.68
CA VAL A 14 -8.62 -1.97 -15.82
C VAL A 14 -7.86 -2.27 -14.51
N SER A 15 -7.68 -3.54 -14.13
CA SER A 15 -6.97 -3.91 -12.89
C SER A 15 -5.55 -3.35 -12.84
N LYS A 16 -4.81 -3.40 -13.95
CA LYS A 16 -3.45 -2.85 -14.04
C LYS A 16 -3.42 -1.32 -13.89
N GLN A 17 -4.44 -0.64 -14.38
CA GLN A 17 -4.57 0.81 -14.30
C GLN A 17 -4.96 1.24 -12.89
N PHE A 18 -5.77 0.46 -12.18
CA PHE A 18 -6.01 0.67 -10.75
C PHE A 18 -4.76 0.44 -9.93
N GLU A 19 -3.98 -0.61 -10.24
CA GLU A 19 -2.69 -0.85 -9.61
C GLU A 19 -1.77 0.35 -9.75
N GLN A 20 -1.56 0.78 -10.99
CA GLN A 20 -0.72 1.93 -11.33
C GLN A 20 -1.23 3.22 -10.68
N TYR A 21 -2.53 3.51 -10.77
CA TYR A 21 -3.11 4.70 -10.15
C TYR A 21 -2.91 4.71 -8.63
N ASN A 22 -3.24 3.60 -7.95
CA ASN A 22 -3.17 3.54 -6.50
C ASN A 22 -1.73 3.68 -5.99
N THR A 23 -0.75 3.10 -6.70
CA THR A 23 0.67 3.24 -6.36
C THR A 23 1.23 4.62 -6.66
N GLU A 24 0.90 5.20 -7.83
CA GLU A 24 1.37 6.54 -8.22
C GLU A 24 0.76 7.67 -7.37
N GLN A 25 -0.46 7.47 -6.85
CA GLN A 25 -1.15 8.43 -5.98
C GLN A 25 -0.83 8.24 -4.49
N PHE A 26 0.08 7.33 -4.12
CA PHE A 26 0.43 7.05 -2.73
C PHE A 26 -0.79 6.77 -1.84
N THR A 27 -1.68 5.89 -2.31
CA THR A 27 -2.96 5.63 -1.65
C THR A 27 -2.73 5.14 -0.21
N PRO A 28 -3.29 5.81 0.81
CA PRO A 28 -3.17 5.35 2.18
C PRO A 28 -4.17 4.22 2.45
N VAL A 29 -3.71 3.13 3.06
CA VAL A 29 -4.52 1.95 3.40
C VAL A 29 -4.45 1.66 4.90
N ASP A 30 -5.59 1.26 5.47
CA ASP A 30 -5.67 0.80 6.86
C ASP A 30 -5.12 -0.62 6.99
N MET A 31 -4.14 -0.79 7.88
CA MET A 31 -3.55 -2.09 8.16
C MET A 31 -4.34 -2.82 9.25
N PRO A 32 -4.68 -4.11 9.07
CA PRO A 32 -5.36 -4.89 10.10
C PRO A 32 -4.56 -4.92 11.41
N GLY A 33 -5.19 -4.47 12.51
CA GLY A 33 -4.57 -4.47 13.83
C GLY A 33 -3.59 -3.32 14.09
N GLN A 34 -3.47 -2.35 13.18
CA GLN A 34 -2.65 -1.15 13.37
C GLN A 34 -3.52 0.11 13.45
N SER A 35 -3.08 1.10 14.22
CA SER A 35 -3.77 2.40 14.34
C SER A 35 -3.28 3.44 13.32
N TYR A 36 -2.33 3.07 12.46
CA TYR A 36 -1.76 3.93 11.43
C TYR A 36 -2.08 3.39 10.03
N LYS A 37 -2.08 4.30 9.06
CA LYS A 37 -2.20 3.97 7.64
C LYS A 37 -0.82 3.75 7.03
N VAL A 38 -0.74 2.80 6.10
CA VAL A 38 0.45 2.56 5.27
C VAL A 38 0.19 3.09 3.88
N ILE A 39 1.20 3.68 3.25
CA ILE A 39 1.09 4.13 1.86
C ILE A 39 1.42 3.00 0.89
N VAL A 40 0.54 2.81 -0.09
CA VAL A 40 0.79 1.91 -1.22
C VAL A 40 1.63 2.68 -2.24
N SER A 41 2.87 2.26 -2.43
CA SER A 41 3.83 2.94 -3.32
C SER A 41 4.67 1.94 -4.12
N PRO A 42 5.27 2.35 -5.25
CA PRO A 42 6.17 1.49 -6.03
C PRO A 42 7.37 1.00 -5.21
N PHE A 43 7.79 1.77 -4.20
CA PHE A 43 8.94 1.43 -3.33
C PHE A 43 8.60 0.37 -2.27
N GLY A 44 7.31 0.12 -2.04
CA GLY A 44 6.84 -0.88 -1.10
C GLY A 44 6.50 -2.22 -1.75
N VAL A 45 6.62 -2.36 -3.07
CA VAL A 45 6.22 -3.59 -3.79
C VAL A 45 7.20 -4.74 -3.45
N VAL A 46 6.66 -5.85 -2.93
CA VAL A 46 7.41 -7.09 -2.68
C VAL A 46 7.23 -8.05 -3.86
N ASP A 47 5.98 -8.22 -4.29
CA ASP A 47 5.59 -8.99 -5.47
C ASP A 47 4.35 -8.36 -6.13
N SER A 48 3.73 -9.04 -7.10
CA SER A 48 2.58 -8.53 -7.85
C SER A 48 1.33 -8.19 -7.01
N THR A 49 1.26 -8.67 -5.77
CA THR A 49 0.08 -8.54 -4.90
C THR A 49 0.41 -8.08 -3.49
N HIS A 50 1.68 -8.17 -3.08
CA HIS A 50 2.12 -7.87 -1.73
C HIS A 50 2.95 -6.58 -1.66
N TYR A 51 2.69 -5.84 -0.60
CA TYR A 51 3.39 -4.61 -0.24
C TYR A 51 4.02 -4.75 1.14
N TYR A 52 5.11 -4.04 1.37
CA TYR A 52 5.87 -4.07 2.60
C TYR A 52 5.56 -2.85 3.47
N ASP A 53 5.11 -3.12 4.70
CA ASP A 53 5.05 -2.13 5.77
C ASP A 53 6.32 -2.22 6.63
N PRO A 54 7.16 -1.17 6.62
CA PRO A 54 8.39 -1.15 7.39
C PRO A 54 8.23 -0.90 8.88
N ARG A 55 7.11 -0.30 9.31
CA ARG A 55 6.88 0.02 10.72
C ARG A 55 6.59 -1.24 11.50
N SER A 56 5.73 -2.09 10.94
CA SER A 56 5.42 -3.40 11.52
C SER A 56 6.34 -4.52 11.04
N LYS A 57 7.17 -4.28 10.02
CA LYS A 57 8.01 -5.30 9.36
C LYS A 57 7.20 -6.47 8.83
N GLN A 58 6.09 -6.15 8.18
CA GLN A 58 5.16 -7.12 7.63
C GLN A 58 4.94 -6.84 6.15
N ALA A 59 4.81 -7.89 5.35
CA ALA A 59 4.22 -7.81 4.03
C ALA A 59 2.70 -8.02 4.14
N PHE A 60 1.92 -7.37 3.30
CA PHE A 60 0.46 -7.51 3.26
C PHE A 60 -0.04 -7.55 1.82
N SER A 61 -1.13 -8.28 1.61
CA SER A 61 -1.81 -8.30 0.31
C SER A 61 -2.71 -7.08 0.17
N PHE A 62 -2.69 -6.44 -1.00
CA PHE A 62 -3.52 -5.26 -1.28
C PHE A 62 -4.47 -5.48 -2.46
N ASP A 63 -5.77 -5.44 -2.18
CA ASP A 63 -6.81 -5.48 -3.21
C ASP A 63 -7.00 -4.09 -3.81
N HIS A 64 -6.41 -3.83 -4.98
CA HIS A 64 -6.51 -2.55 -5.69
C HIS A 64 -7.93 -2.16 -6.11
N MET A 65 -8.87 -3.12 -6.21
CA MET A 65 -10.26 -2.81 -6.54
C MET A 65 -11.06 -2.37 -5.32
N ARG A 66 -10.75 -2.93 -4.15
CA ARG A 66 -11.46 -2.64 -2.89
C ARG A 66 -10.73 -1.63 -2.00
N LEU A 67 -9.46 -1.36 -2.29
CA LEU A 67 -8.55 -0.54 -1.48
C LEU A 67 -8.40 -1.07 -0.05
N VAL A 68 -8.28 -2.39 0.09
CA VAL A 68 -8.20 -3.07 1.39
C VAL A 68 -6.89 -3.85 1.49
N ALA A 69 -6.19 -3.68 2.61
CA ALA A 69 -5.06 -4.51 3.01
C ALA A 69 -5.54 -5.74 3.79
N SER A 70 -4.90 -6.88 3.55
CA SER A 70 -5.22 -8.15 4.19
C SER A 70 -3.98 -9.03 4.33
N ASP A 71 -4.11 -10.09 5.13
CA ASP A 71 -3.08 -11.12 5.32
C ASP A 71 -1.68 -10.55 5.65
N PRO A 72 -1.53 -9.81 6.76
CA PRO A 72 -0.22 -9.33 7.18
C PRO A 72 0.65 -10.51 7.64
N GLN A 73 1.82 -10.66 7.03
CA GLN A 73 2.78 -11.71 7.31
C GLN A 73 4.15 -11.11 7.65
N PRO A 74 4.88 -11.63 8.65
CA PRO A 74 6.23 -11.17 8.95
C PRO A 74 7.14 -11.25 7.72
N HIS A 75 7.78 -10.14 7.38
CA HIS A 75 8.67 -10.06 6.22
C HIS A 75 9.92 -9.26 6.60
N SER A 76 11.10 -9.83 6.34
CA SER A 76 12.36 -9.19 6.68
C SER A 76 13.05 -8.68 5.42
N VAL A 77 13.23 -7.37 5.34
CA VAL A 77 14.00 -6.69 4.28
C VAL A 77 15.28 -6.13 4.88
N ASN A 78 16.35 -6.03 4.09
CA ASN A 78 17.55 -5.31 4.52
C ASN A 78 17.27 -3.80 4.49
N GLU A 79 16.96 -3.24 5.66
CA GLU A 79 16.62 -1.83 5.83
C GLU A 79 17.85 -0.99 6.18
N HIS A 80 17.85 0.27 5.74
CA HIS A 80 18.87 1.21 6.16
C HIS A 80 18.77 1.44 7.69
N PRO A 81 19.89 1.44 8.45
CA PRO A 81 19.86 1.61 9.91
C PRO A 81 19.14 2.88 10.38
N GLN A 82 19.22 3.95 9.58
CA GLN A 82 18.62 5.24 9.88
C GLN A 82 17.14 5.35 9.49
N ARG A 83 16.57 4.34 8.82
CA ARG A 83 15.19 4.38 8.32
C ARG A 83 14.19 4.73 9.42
N LYS A 84 14.26 4.01 10.55
CA LYS A 84 13.35 4.21 11.67
C LYS A 84 13.44 5.63 12.23
N ALA A 85 14.66 6.14 12.43
CA ALA A 85 14.87 7.49 12.95
C ALA A 85 14.30 8.58 12.04
N ILE A 86 14.38 8.39 10.72
CA ILE A 86 13.80 9.31 9.72
C ILE A 86 12.27 9.19 9.71
N ASP A 87 11.73 7.99 9.83
CA ASP A 87 10.27 7.78 9.86
C ASP A 87 9.63 8.40 11.10
N ASP A 88 10.26 8.25 12.27
CA ASP A 88 9.82 8.84 13.53
C ASP A 88 9.75 10.39 13.42
N SER A 89 10.79 11.04 12.90
CA SER A 89 10.80 12.50 12.72
C SER A 89 9.83 12.97 11.62
N LEU A 90 9.64 12.18 10.57
CA LEU A 90 8.68 12.50 9.51
C LEU A 90 7.24 12.41 10.01
N GLN A 91 6.92 11.47 10.89
CA GLN A 91 5.58 11.37 11.48
C GLN A 91 5.23 12.58 12.34
N GLU A 92 6.18 13.06 13.15
CA GLU A 92 6.01 14.30 13.92
C GLU A 92 5.73 15.48 12.99
N TYR A 93 6.56 15.66 11.94
CA TYR A 93 6.34 16.71 10.96
C TYR A 93 4.99 16.62 10.26
N VAL A 94 4.58 15.43 9.82
CA VAL A 94 3.30 15.23 9.11
C VAL A 94 2.12 15.54 10.03
N ALA A 95 2.15 15.10 11.29
CA ALA A 95 1.08 15.35 12.26
C ALA A 95 0.91 16.84 12.60
N GLU A 96 1.98 17.64 12.49
CA GLU A 96 1.93 19.08 12.73
C GLU A 96 1.46 19.90 11.51
N HIS A 97 1.65 19.38 10.29
CA HIS A 97 1.52 20.18 9.07
C HIS A 97 0.40 19.72 8.11
N PHE A 98 -0.24 18.57 8.35
CA PHE A 98 -1.30 18.00 7.51
C PHE A 98 -2.44 17.40 8.35
#